data_AF-A0A661DI89-F1
#
_entry.id   AF-A0A661DI89-F1
#
_cell.length_a   1.000
_cell.length_b   1.000
_cell.length_c   1.000
_cell.angle_alpha   90.00
_cell.angle_beta   90.00
_cell.angle_gamma   90.00
#
_symmetry.space_group_name_H-M   'P 1'
#
loop_
_entity.id
_entity.type
_entity.pdbx_description
1 polymer ?
#
loop_
_entity_poly.entity_id
_entity_poly.type
_entity_poly.pdbx_seq_one_letter_code
_entity_poly.pdbx_strand_id
1 'polypeptide(L)'
;MNNQINTTASKTPWNKGKIVGQKPALKLKELWEIRIRLKMARNIRELALFNMAIDSKLRGCDLVCLKMNDIIHGGKILKRAVIIQKKTKKPVHFEIIEQTRDSLKDLINEYELNYHDFLFKSRLCKSEHLSTRQYALIVKKWVASIGFDPMEYGTHTMRRTKAALIYQKTKNLRVVQLLLGHSKPESTVRYLGVEVDDALEVSEQMDV
;
A
#
# COMPACT_ATOMS: atom_id res chain seq x y z
N MET A 1 -10.96 -42.77 36.49
CA MET A 1 -12.01 -41.78 36.20
C MET A 1 -11.37 -40.50 35.69
N ASN A 2 -11.69 -40.17 34.43
CA ASN A 2 -11.62 -38.90 33.70
C ASN A 2 -10.29 -38.14 33.53
N ASN A 3 -9.63 -38.47 32.41
CA ASN A 3 -8.72 -37.60 31.66
C ASN A 3 -9.50 -36.40 31.07
N GLN A 4 -9.18 -35.17 31.48
CA GLN A 4 -9.70 -33.96 30.84
C GLN A 4 -8.88 -33.65 29.57
N ILE A 5 -9.49 -33.86 28.41
CA ILE A 5 -8.96 -33.43 27.12
C ILE A 5 -9.18 -31.91 27.01
N ASN A 6 -8.12 -31.13 27.16
CA ASN A 6 -8.10 -29.71 26.80
C ASN A 6 -8.24 -29.57 25.28
N THR A 7 -9.48 -29.37 24.81
CA THR A 7 -9.76 -29.05 23.41
C THR A 7 -9.38 -27.59 23.15
N THR A 8 -8.25 -27.39 22.48
CA THR A 8 -7.86 -26.08 21.95
C THR A 8 -8.85 -25.70 20.84
N ALA A 9 -9.84 -24.87 21.18
CA ALA A 9 -10.79 -24.35 20.22
C ALA A 9 -10.06 -23.61 19.09
N SER A 10 -9.96 -24.28 17.93
CA SER A 10 -9.38 -23.72 16.71
C SER A 10 -10.20 -22.48 16.33
N LYS A 11 -9.64 -21.29 16.56
CA LYS A 11 -10.25 -20.01 16.18
C LYS A 11 -10.50 -20.02 14.68
N THR A 12 -11.79 -20.13 14.33
CA THR A 12 -12.20 -20.11 12.94
C THR A 12 -12.03 -18.68 12.40
N PRO A 13 -11.32 -18.46 11.28
CA PRO A 13 -11.16 -17.14 10.71
C PRO A 13 -12.51 -16.50 10.39
N TRP A 14 -12.70 -15.19 10.66
CA TRP A 14 -13.96 -14.45 10.42
C TRP A 14 -14.44 -14.49 8.96
N ASN A 15 -13.53 -14.85 8.04
CA ASN A 15 -13.72 -14.92 6.60
C ASN A 15 -13.84 -16.37 6.08
N LYS A 16 -13.87 -17.40 6.95
CA LYS A 16 -14.10 -18.78 6.50
C LYS A 16 -15.46 -18.85 5.81
N GLY A 17 -15.48 -19.22 4.53
CA GLY A 17 -16.70 -19.31 3.72
C GLY A 17 -17.22 -17.99 3.15
N LYS A 18 -16.56 -16.84 3.37
CA LYS A 18 -16.95 -15.56 2.77
C LYS A 18 -16.09 -15.25 1.54
N ILE A 19 -16.72 -15.00 0.39
CA ILE A 19 -16.06 -14.39 -0.77
C ILE A 19 -15.80 -12.93 -0.41
N VAL A 20 -14.65 -12.64 0.20
CA VAL A 20 -14.22 -11.25 0.40
C VAL A 20 -13.79 -10.72 -0.97
N GLY A 21 -14.63 -9.87 -1.56
CA GLY A 21 -14.32 -9.19 -2.82
C GLY A 21 -12.98 -8.47 -2.75
N GLN A 22 -12.35 -8.30 -3.90
CA GLN A 22 -11.08 -7.58 -3.96
C GLN A 22 -11.30 -6.13 -3.56
N LYS A 23 -10.43 -5.61 -2.68
CA LYS A 23 -10.49 -4.21 -2.26
C LYS A 23 -10.39 -3.29 -3.49
N PRO A 24 -11.33 -2.35 -3.71
CA PRO A 24 -11.31 -1.48 -4.87
C PRO A 24 -10.10 -0.56 -4.83
N ALA A 25 -9.68 -0.08 -6.00
CA ALA A 25 -8.66 0.97 -6.18
C ALA A 25 -9.32 2.35 -6.04
N LEU A 26 -8.56 3.35 -5.57
CA LEU A 26 -9.03 4.73 -5.56
C LEU A 26 -8.86 5.39 -6.93
N LYS A 27 -9.80 6.24 -7.32
CA LYS A 27 -9.70 7.13 -8.48
C LYS A 27 -8.77 8.32 -8.19
N LEU A 28 -8.31 9.00 -9.25
CA LEU A 28 -7.45 10.18 -9.12
C LEU A 28 -8.09 11.27 -8.24
N LYS A 29 -9.37 11.57 -8.45
CA LYS A 29 -10.12 12.56 -7.66
C LYS A 29 -10.09 12.22 -6.15
N GLU A 30 -10.32 10.96 -5.80
CA GLU A 30 -10.33 10.48 -4.41
C GLU A 30 -8.94 10.58 -3.76
N LEU A 31 -7.87 10.28 -4.52
CA LEU A 31 -6.50 10.50 -4.05
C LEU A 31 -6.23 11.97 -3.74
N TRP A 32 -6.70 12.88 -4.59
CA TRP A 32 -6.57 14.32 -4.37
C TRP A 32 -7.33 14.77 -3.14
N GLU A 33 -8.58 14.33 -2.96
CA GLU A 33 -9.39 14.68 -1.80
C GLU A 33 -8.75 14.23 -0.48
N ILE A 34 -8.26 12.98 -0.40
CA ILE A 34 -7.56 12.49 0.80
C ILE A 34 -6.30 13.34 1.07
N ARG A 35 -5.48 13.60 0.05
CA ARG A 35 -4.27 14.43 0.21
C ARG A 35 -4.59 15.83 0.70
N ILE A 36 -5.61 16.47 0.13
CA ILE A 36 -6.01 17.83 0.52
C ILE A 36 -6.46 17.85 1.98
N ARG A 37 -7.31 16.89 2.40
CA ARG A 37 -7.73 16.81 3.81
C ARG A 37 -6.55 16.58 4.76
N LEU A 38 -5.61 15.70 4.41
CA LEU A 38 -4.41 15.47 5.23
C LEU A 38 -3.52 16.72 5.33
N LYS A 39 -3.36 17.48 4.23
CA LYS A 39 -2.64 18.76 4.20
C LYS A 39 -3.33 19.82 5.05
N MET A 40 -4.65 20.00 4.89
CA MET A 40 -5.43 20.98 5.66
C MET A 40 -5.41 20.68 7.15
N ALA A 41 -5.44 19.40 7.53
CA ALA A 41 -5.31 18.96 8.92
C ALA A 41 -3.86 19.01 9.47
N ARG A 42 -2.88 19.45 8.66
CA ARG A 42 -1.44 19.44 8.99
C ARG A 42 -0.95 18.09 9.51
N ASN A 43 -1.51 16.99 9.02
CA ASN A 43 -1.13 15.64 9.46
C ASN A 43 0.06 15.12 8.64
N ILE A 44 1.26 15.64 8.98
CA ILE A 44 2.52 15.39 8.26
C ILE A 44 2.79 13.88 8.13
N ARG A 45 2.68 13.14 9.24
CA ARG A 45 2.95 11.70 9.27
C ARG A 45 2.03 10.89 8.37
N GLU A 46 0.72 11.16 8.42
CA GLU A 46 -0.22 10.41 7.59
C GLU A 46 -0.16 10.84 6.13
N LEU A 47 0.16 12.11 5.83
CA LEU A 47 0.39 12.57 4.47
C LEU A 47 1.59 11.85 3.83
N ALA A 48 2.72 11.79 4.55
CA ALA A 48 3.91 11.06 4.11
C ALA A 48 3.62 9.56 3.95
N LEU A 49 2.90 8.95 4.90
CA LEU A 49 2.50 7.54 4.83
C LEU A 49 1.59 7.27 3.62
N PHE A 50 0.60 8.13 3.38
CA PHE A 50 -0.30 8.02 2.25
C PHE A 50 0.46 8.09 0.92
N ASN A 51 1.29 9.11 0.75
CA ASN A 51 2.08 9.29 -0.46
C ASN A 51 3.04 8.11 -0.70
N MET A 52 3.75 7.68 0.34
CA MET A 52 4.66 6.53 0.28
C MET A 52 3.92 5.22 -0.02
N ALA A 53 2.70 5.01 0.50
CA ALA A 53 1.90 3.83 0.23
C ALA A 53 1.50 3.73 -1.25
N ILE A 54 1.05 4.85 -1.83
CA ILE A 54 0.65 4.94 -3.24
C ILE A 54 1.86 4.78 -4.17
N ASP A 55 2.97 5.45 -3.86
CA ASP A 55 4.17 5.41 -4.68
C ASP A 55 4.89 4.08 -4.62
N SER A 56 5.06 3.49 -3.45
CA SER A 56 5.82 2.24 -3.32
C SER A 56 5.04 1.03 -3.79
N LYS A 57 3.70 1.09 -3.73
CA LYS A 57 2.81 -0.05 -3.99
C LYS A 57 3.20 -1.27 -3.14
N LEU A 58 3.80 -1.05 -1.97
CA LEU A 58 4.24 -2.13 -1.08
C LEU A 58 3.06 -2.76 -0.34
N ARG A 59 3.25 -3.98 0.15
CA ARG A 59 2.28 -4.58 1.08
C ARG A 59 2.37 -3.81 2.40
N GLY A 60 1.27 -3.75 3.14
CA GLY A 60 1.26 -3.02 4.42
C GLY A 60 2.35 -3.47 5.39
N CYS A 61 2.66 -4.77 5.46
CA CYS A 61 3.72 -5.31 6.32
C CYS A 61 5.15 -4.96 5.87
N ASP A 62 5.34 -4.64 4.59
CA ASP A 62 6.62 -4.18 4.04
C ASP A 62 6.72 -2.66 4.24
N LEU A 63 5.66 -1.91 3.90
CA LEU A 63 5.58 -0.45 4.03
C LEU A 63 5.86 0.04 5.46
N VAL A 64 5.21 -0.56 6.46
CA VAL A 64 5.36 -0.11 7.86
C VAL A 64 6.71 -0.43 8.46
N CYS A 65 7.53 -1.25 7.81
CA CYS A 65 8.87 -1.60 8.24
C CYS A 65 9.95 -0.91 7.41
N LEU A 66 9.60 0.02 6.52
CA LEU A 66 10.57 0.85 5.83
C LEU A 66 11.40 1.65 6.83
N LYS A 67 12.71 1.67 6.61
CA LYS A 67 13.68 2.47 7.36
C LYS A 67 14.22 3.62 6.53
N MET A 68 14.82 4.58 7.21
CA MET A 68 15.45 5.75 6.59
C MET A 68 16.56 5.35 5.62
N ASN A 69 17.40 4.37 5.97
CA ASN A 69 18.45 3.84 5.11
C ASN A 69 17.95 3.09 3.86
N ASP A 70 16.67 2.70 3.79
CA ASP A 70 16.08 2.10 2.59
C ASP A 70 15.82 3.16 1.49
N ILE A 71 15.68 4.44 1.88
CA ILE A 71 15.21 5.52 0.99
C ILE A 71 16.13 6.75 0.95
N ILE A 72 17.16 6.84 1.79
CA ILE A 72 18.12 7.94 1.82
C ILE A 72 19.53 7.43 1.54
N HIS A 73 20.24 8.20 0.71
CA HIS A 73 21.68 8.02 0.51
C HIS A 73 22.35 9.39 0.38
N GLY A 74 23.49 9.59 1.06
CA GLY A 74 24.22 10.86 1.02
C GLY A 74 23.39 12.08 1.46
N GLY A 75 22.51 11.90 2.46
CA GLY A 75 21.62 12.96 2.97
C GLY A 75 20.47 13.35 2.05
N LYS A 76 20.27 12.65 0.93
CA LYS A 76 19.17 12.93 -0.02
C LYS A 76 18.22 11.75 -0.13
N ILE A 77 16.92 12.05 -0.19
CA ILE A 77 15.90 11.05 -0.48
C ILE A 77 16.03 10.61 -1.94
N LEU A 78 16.15 9.30 -2.15
CA LEU A 78 16.33 8.70 -3.46
C LEU A 78 15.09 8.88 -4.34
N LYS A 79 15.30 9.00 -5.65
CA LYS A 79 14.18 8.96 -6.63
C LYS A 79 13.62 7.55 -6.82
N ARG A 80 14.44 6.54 -6.55
CA ARG A 80 14.09 5.12 -6.64
C ARG A 80 14.71 4.39 -5.46
N ALA A 81 13.96 3.50 -4.85
CA ALA A 81 14.41 2.67 -3.75
C ALA A 81 14.14 1.19 -4.05
N VAL A 82 14.82 0.32 -3.31
CA VAL A 82 14.72 -1.13 -3.46
C VAL A 82 14.59 -1.75 -2.09
N ILE A 83 13.62 -2.63 -1.91
CA ILE A 83 13.53 -3.44 -0.69
C ILE A 83 13.29 -4.90 -1.03
N ILE A 84 13.66 -5.79 -0.11
CA ILE A 84 13.35 -7.21 -0.20
C ILE A 84 11.96 -7.44 0.40
N GLN A 85 11.01 -7.89 -0.41
CA GLN A 85 9.64 -8.16 0.05
C GLN A 85 9.62 -9.33 1.02
N LYS A 86 8.87 -9.20 2.14
CA LYS A 86 8.77 -10.26 3.16
C LYS A 86 8.15 -11.54 2.61
N LYS A 87 7.10 -11.42 1.79
CA LYS A 87 6.31 -12.57 1.28
C LYS A 87 7.06 -13.38 0.21
N THR A 88 7.64 -12.69 -0.77
CA THR A 88 8.24 -13.34 -1.95
C THR A 88 9.75 -13.50 -1.82
N LYS A 89 10.38 -12.83 -0.84
CA LYS A 89 11.84 -12.78 -0.65
C LYS A 89 12.61 -12.26 -1.87
N LYS A 90 11.93 -11.51 -2.73
CA LYS A 90 12.50 -10.91 -3.95
C LYS A 90 12.66 -9.40 -3.78
N PRO A 91 13.68 -8.79 -4.40
CA PRO A 91 13.79 -7.34 -4.48
C PRO A 91 12.62 -6.76 -5.28
N VAL A 92 12.10 -5.62 -4.82
CA VAL A 92 11.15 -4.81 -5.57
C VAL A 92 11.67 -3.38 -5.64
N HIS A 93 11.74 -2.85 -6.85
CA HIS A 93 12.10 -1.47 -7.10
C HIS A 93 10.82 -0.63 -7.13
N PHE A 94 10.87 0.55 -6.52
CA PHE A 94 9.79 1.52 -6.61
C PHE A 94 10.32 2.95 -6.68
N GLU A 95 9.53 3.81 -7.29
CA GLU A 95 9.77 5.23 -7.40
C GLU A 95 9.28 5.98 -6.15
N ILE A 96 9.97 7.07 -5.82
CA ILE A 96 9.53 8.04 -4.82
C ILE A 96 9.42 9.36 -5.55
N ILE A 97 8.19 9.78 -5.90
CA ILE A 97 7.99 11.00 -6.69
C ILE A 97 8.26 12.24 -5.86
N GLU A 98 8.41 13.38 -6.52
CA GLU A 98 8.76 14.66 -5.87
C GLU A 98 7.84 15.02 -4.72
N GLN A 99 6.53 14.99 -4.94
CA GLN A 99 5.52 15.23 -3.91
C GLN A 99 5.71 14.32 -2.67
N THR A 100 6.06 13.05 -2.87
CA THR A 100 6.32 12.12 -1.76
C THR A 100 7.61 12.49 -1.05
N ARG A 101 8.68 12.80 -1.78
CA ARG A 101 9.95 13.25 -1.20
C ARG A 101 9.77 14.51 -0.35
N ASP A 102 8.94 15.45 -0.77
CA ASP A 102 8.69 16.66 0.01
C ASP A 102 7.94 16.35 1.31
N SER A 103 6.87 15.55 1.24
CA SER A 103 6.18 15.12 2.47
C SER A 103 7.06 14.28 3.41
N LEU A 104 8.04 13.56 2.86
CA LEU A 104 9.02 12.81 3.64
C LEU A 104 10.06 13.74 4.28
N LYS A 105 10.52 14.81 3.61
CA LYS A 105 11.39 15.82 4.24
C LYS A 105 10.69 16.47 5.43
N ASP A 106 9.43 16.86 5.27
CA ASP A 106 8.63 17.44 6.36
C ASP A 106 8.53 16.47 7.54
N LEU A 107 8.29 15.17 7.26
CA LEU A 107 8.26 14.11 8.27
C LEU A 107 9.61 13.96 9.00
N ILE A 108 10.71 13.94 8.25
CA ILE A 108 12.05 13.73 8.80
C ILE A 108 12.45 14.89 9.70
N ASN A 109 12.13 16.12 9.30
CA ASN A 109 12.42 17.32 10.08
C ASN A 109 11.55 17.39 11.35
N GLU A 110 10.25 17.10 11.24
CA GLU A 110 9.31 17.16 12.38
C GLU A 110 9.62 16.12 13.47
N TYR A 111 10.09 14.92 13.09
CA TYR A 111 10.33 13.81 14.01
C TYR A 111 11.81 13.53 14.28
N GLU A 112 12.71 14.37 13.75
CA GLU A 112 14.17 14.26 13.88
C GLU A 112 14.67 12.82 13.64
N LEU A 113 14.24 12.22 12.53
CA LEU A 113 14.50 10.81 12.24
C LEU A 113 15.97 10.55 11.90
N ASN A 114 16.58 9.57 12.57
CA ASN A 114 17.95 9.12 12.32
C ASN A 114 18.03 8.08 11.19
N TYR A 115 19.22 7.85 10.66
CA TYR A 115 19.46 6.95 9.51
C TYR A 115 18.99 5.50 9.71
N HIS A 116 19.00 5.01 10.95
CA HIS A 116 18.57 3.64 11.28
C HIS A 116 17.11 3.54 11.74
N ASP A 117 16.42 4.67 11.86
CA ASP A 117 15.05 4.71 12.33
C ASP A 117 14.08 4.15 11.30
N PHE A 118 12.98 3.60 11.81
CA PHE A 118 11.82 3.34 10.98
C PHE A 118 11.21 4.66 10.52
N LEU A 119 10.84 4.70 9.25
CA LEU A 119 10.25 5.87 8.63
C LEU A 119 8.91 6.23 9.29
N PHE A 120 8.14 5.23 9.70
CA PHE A 120 6.85 5.41 10.36
C PHE A 120 6.90 4.83 11.77
N LYS A 121 7.42 5.60 12.73
CA LYS A 121 7.46 5.22 14.14
C LYS A 121 6.07 5.01 14.74
N SER A 122 5.98 4.08 15.69
CA SER A 122 4.77 3.92 16.50
C SER A 122 4.58 5.12 17.42
N ARG A 123 3.34 5.36 17.86
CA ARG A 123 3.06 6.29 18.98
C ARG A 123 3.15 5.59 20.34
N LEU A 124 3.24 4.26 20.35
CA LEU A 124 3.31 3.46 21.57
C LEU A 124 4.78 3.18 21.89
N CYS A 125 5.23 3.50 23.11
CA CYS A 125 6.63 3.34 23.51
C CYS A 125 7.18 1.91 23.38
N LYS A 126 6.32 0.88 23.38
CA LYS A 126 6.74 -0.53 23.29
C LYS A 126 6.97 -1.03 21.86
N SER A 127 6.67 -0.24 20.83
CA SER A 127 6.75 -0.67 19.43
C SER A 127 7.58 0.32 18.63
N GLU A 128 8.56 -0.18 17.90
CA GLU A 128 9.49 0.68 17.16
C GLU A 128 8.84 1.34 15.93
N HIS A 129 7.85 0.67 15.33
CA HIS A 129 7.22 1.12 14.08
C HIS A 129 5.70 0.93 14.09
N LEU A 130 5.03 1.61 13.17
CA LEU A 130 3.59 1.50 12.96
C LEU A 130 3.20 0.04 12.74
N SER A 131 2.18 -0.45 13.45
CA SER A 131 1.71 -1.83 13.21
C SER A 131 0.86 -1.89 11.94
N THR A 132 0.86 -3.05 11.26
CA THR A 132 -0.03 -3.27 10.09
C THR A 132 -1.50 -3.08 10.44
N ARG A 133 -1.91 -3.43 11.67
CA ARG A 133 -3.28 -3.19 12.17
C ARG A 133 -3.57 -1.70 12.27
N GLN A 134 -2.65 -0.92 12.84
CA GLN A 134 -2.83 0.52 12.97
C GLN A 134 -2.83 1.20 11.59
N TYR A 135 -1.97 0.76 10.67
CA TYR A 135 -2.01 1.22 9.29
C TYR A 135 -3.39 0.94 8.64
N ALA A 136 -3.96 -0.26 8.82
CA ALA A 136 -5.30 -0.56 8.31
C ALA A 136 -6.38 0.36 8.91
N LEU A 137 -6.29 0.70 10.20
CA LEU A 137 -7.20 1.67 10.84
C LEU A 137 -7.03 3.08 10.28
N ILE A 138 -5.80 3.51 10.00
CA ILE A 138 -5.52 4.80 9.36
C ILE A 138 -6.15 4.84 7.96
N VAL A 139 -5.98 3.78 7.15
CA VAL A 139 -6.62 3.71 5.82
C VAL A 139 -8.14 3.82 5.92
N LYS A 140 -8.76 3.12 6.90
CA LYS A 140 -10.20 3.24 7.16
C LYS A 140 -10.63 4.68 7.45
N LYS A 141 -9.83 5.43 8.21
CA LYS A 141 -10.10 6.85 8.49
C LYS A 141 -10.01 7.72 7.23
N TRP A 142 -9.00 7.50 6.39
CA TRP A 142 -8.86 8.24 5.12
C TRP A 142 -10.07 8.02 4.22
N VAL A 143 -10.51 6.77 4.08
CA VAL A 143 -11.67 6.38 3.27
C VAL A 143 -12.97 6.95 3.86
N ALA A 144 -13.17 6.84 5.18
CA ALA A 144 -14.31 7.46 5.85
C ALA A 144 -14.36 8.97 5.61
N SER A 145 -13.20 9.64 5.58
CA SER A 145 -13.14 11.09 5.40
C SER A 145 -13.74 11.54 4.07
N ILE A 146 -13.59 10.76 2.99
CA ILE A 146 -14.17 11.01 1.64
C ILE A 146 -15.60 10.47 1.48
N GLY A 147 -16.23 10.00 2.56
CA GLY A 147 -17.62 9.52 2.54
C GLY A 147 -17.79 8.10 1.99
N PHE A 148 -16.72 7.32 1.89
CA PHE A 148 -16.77 5.93 1.46
C PHE A 148 -16.88 4.96 2.64
N ASP A 149 -17.46 3.78 2.42
CA ASP A 149 -17.57 2.73 3.43
C ASP A 149 -16.17 2.15 3.78
N PRO A 150 -15.66 2.33 5.00
CA PRO A 150 -14.36 1.80 5.41
C PRO A 150 -14.27 0.27 5.40
N MET A 151 -15.39 -0.44 5.31
CA MET A 151 -15.42 -1.90 5.22
C MET A 151 -15.12 -2.40 3.81
N GLU A 152 -15.35 -1.60 2.78
CA GLU A 152 -15.04 -1.95 1.39
C GLU A 152 -13.55 -1.77 1.07
N TYR A 153 -12.87 -0.83 1.73
CA TYR A 153 -11.48 -0.47 1.44
C TYR A 153 -10.49 -1.05 2.47
N GLY A 154 -9.19 -0.94 2.19
CA GLY A 154 -8.15 -1.40 3.13
C GLY A 154 -6.74 -1.19 2.63
N THR A 155 -5.74 -1.77 3.30
CA THR A 155 -4.31 -1.60 2.93
C THR A 155 -3.99 -2.07 1.51
N HIS A 156 -4.75 -3.06 1.01
CA HIS A 156 -4.67 -3.51 -0.38
C HIS A 156 -5.20 -2.49 -1.40
N THR A 157 -6.16 -1.63 -1.03
CA THR A 157 -6.59 -0.49 -1.85
C THR A 157 -5.38 0.38 -2.19
N MET A 158 -4.63 0.83 -1.18
CA MET A 158 -3.47 1.73 -1.39
C MET A 158 -2.46 1.13 -2.37
N ARG A 159 -2.14 -0.16 -2.19
CA ARG A 159 -1.24 -0.90 -3.07
C ARG A 159 -1.79 -1.06 -4.49
N ARG A 160 -3.10 -1.29 -4.63
CA ARG A 160 -3.76 -1.51 -5.92
C ARG A 160 -3.92 -0.23 -6.72
N THR A 161 -4.15 0.90 -6.07
CA THR A 161 -4.50 2.16 -6.73
C THR A 161 -3.56 2.54 -7.86
N LYS A 162 -2.26 2.75 -7.58
CA LYS A 162 -1.32 3.19 -8.62
C LYS A 162 -1.10 2.12 -9.70
N ALA A 163 -1.13 0.84 -9.32
CA ALA A 163 -1.03 -0.28 -10.24
C ALA A 163 -2.22 -0.34 -11.21
N ALA A 164 -3.44 -0.12 -10.74
CA ALA A 164 -4.65 -0.06 -11.55
C ALA A 164 -4.62 1.12 -12.53
N LEU A 165 -4.22 2.31 -12.06
CA LEU A 165 -4.08 3.49 -12.92
C LEU A 165 -3.03 3.29 -14.03
N ILE A 166 -1.90 2.65 -13.71
CA ILE A 166 -0.87 2.31 -14.71
C ILE A 166 -1.41 1.31 -15.73
N TYR A 167 -2.14 0.29 -15.28
CA TYR A 167 -2.76 -0.67 -16.18
C TYR A 167 -3.80 -0.02 -17.10
N GLN A 168 -4.70 0.80 -16.56
CA GLN A 168 -5.69 1.52 -17.37
C GLN A 168 -5.04 2.38 -18.45
N LYS A 169 -3.91 3.03 -18.13
CA LYS A 169 -3.20 3.88 -19.09
C LYS A 169 -2.38 3.12 -20.13
N THR A 170 -1.78 1.99 -19.77
CA THR A 170 -0.77 1.31 -20.62
C THR A 170 -1.26 -0.01 -21.19
N LYS A 171 -2.30 -0.60 -20.59
CA LYS A 171 -2.79 -1.96 -20.81
C LYS A 171 -1.68 -3.03 -20.73
N ASN A 172 -0.53 -2.69 -20.12
CA ASN A 172 0.65 -3.55 -20.04
C ASN A 172 0.71 -4.28 -18.69
N LEU A 173 0.22 -5.52 -18.68
CA LEU A 173 0.18 -6.36 -17.48
C LEU A 173 1.59 -6.67 -16.93
N ARG A 174 2.59 -6.82 -17.81
CA ARG A 174 3.96 -7.16 -17.42
C ARG A 174 4.62 -6.04 -16.61
N VAL A 175 4.40 -4.79 -17.00
CA VAL A 175 4.88 -3.61 -16.23
C VAL A 175 4.31 -3.64 -14.82
N VAL A 176 3.00 -3.86 -14.68
CA VAL A 176 2.35 -3.89 -13.36
C VAL A 176 2.80 -5.10 -12.52
N GLN A 177 3.02 -6.25 -13.15
CA GLN A 177 3.54 -7.44 -12.48
C GLN A 177 4.91 -7.17 -11.84
N LEU A 178 5.82 -6.51 -12.56
CA LEU A 178 7.16 -6.14 -12.08
C LEU A 178 7.06 -5.15 -10.90
N LEU A 179 6.25 -4.10 -11.04
CA LEU A 179 6.06 -3.08 -10.00
C LEU A 179 5.44 -3.65 -8.71
N LEU A 180 4.57 -4.65 -8.82
CA LEU A 180 3.99 -5.32 -7.65
C LEU A 180 4.92 -6.41 -7.07
N GLY A 181 5.90 -6.89 -7.83
CA GLY A 181 6.74 -8.03 -7.46
C GLY A 181 5.95 -9.35 -7.41
N HIS A 182 5.04 -9.55 -8.36
CA HIS A 182 4.29 -10.81 -8.48
C HIS A 182 5.09 -11.84 -9.30
N SER A 183 5.32 -13.03 -8.73
CA SER A 183 6.04 -14.10 -9.42
C SER A 183 5.29 -14.65 -10.64
N LYS A 184 3.96 -14.63 -10.60
CA LYS A 184 3.06 -15.25 -11.58
C LYS A 184 2.15 -14.18 -12.23
N PRO A 185 2.03 -14.11 -13.56
CA PRO A 185 1.18 -13.12 -14.22
C PRO A 185 -0.31 -13.27 -13.85
N GLU A 186 -0.77 -14.50 -13.59
CA GLU A 186 -2.15 -14.80 -13.17
C GLU A 186 -2.48 -14.12 -11.83
N SER A 187 -1.48 -13.92 -10.97
CA SER A 187 -1.66 -13.17 -9.73
C SER A 187 -1.96 -11.71 -10.01
N THR A 188 -1.38 -11.12 -11.07
CA THR A 188 -1.64 -9.74 -11.48
C THR A 188 -2.98 -9.60 -12.20
N VAL A 189 -3.33 -10.54 -13.08
CA VAL A 189 -4.67 -10.62 -13.72
C VAL A 189 -5.74 -10.61 -12.64
N ARG A 190 -5.64 -11.55 -11.68
CA ARG A 190 -6.56 -11.61 -10.56
C ARG A 190 -6.51 -10.33 -9.75
N TYR A 191 -5.34 -9.80 -9.41
CA TYR A 191 -5.22 -8.61 -8.56
C TYR A 191 -5.78 -7.32 -9.17
N LEU A 192 -5.76 -7.19 -10.49
CA LEU A 192 -6.34 -6.05 -11.20
C LEU A 192 -7.79 -6.29 -11.58
N GLY A 193 -8.25 -7.54 -11.66
CA GLY A 193 -9.58 -7.89 -12.13
C GLY A 193 -9.71 -7.64 -13.63
N VAL A 194 -8.69 -8.03 -14.40
CA VAL A 194 -8.72 -7.91 -15.87
C VAL A 194 -9.73 -8.90 -16.42
N GLU A 195 -10.70 -8.40 -17.19
CA GLU A 195 -11.79 -9.19 -17.78
C GLU A 195 -11.68 -9.26 -19.31
N VAL A 196 -12.52 -10.08 -19.94
CA VAL A 196 -12.55 -10.23 -21.42
C VAL A 196 -12.90 -8.90 -22.09
N ASP A 197 -13.79 -8.10 -21.47
CA ASP A 197 -14.18 -6.78 -21.97
C ASP A 197 -12.99 -5.81 -22.07
N ASP A 198 -12.01 -5.91 -21.18
CA ASP A 198 -10.77 -5.11 -21.27
C ASP A 198 -9.97 -5.44 -22.54
N ALA A 199 -10.04 -6.68 -23.02
CA ALA A 199 -9.35 -7.11 -24.23
C ALA A 199 -10.11 -6.66 -25.49
N LEU A 200 -11.44 -6.68 -25.45
CA LEU A 200 -12.29 -6.19 -26.55
C LEU A 200 -12.13 -4.68 -26.73
N GLU A 201 -12.14 -3.89 -25.64
CA GLU A 201 -11.91 -2.43 -25.69
C GLU A 201 -10.59 -2.07 -26.38
N VAL A 202 -9.52 -2.84 -26.11
CA VAL A 202 -8.21 -2.63 -26.74
C VAL A 202 -8.24 -3.00 -28.23
N SER A 203 -8.96 -4.05 -28.59
CA SER A 203 -9.12 -4.46 -29.99
C SER A 203 -9.93 -3.45 -30.80
N GLU A 204 -11.01 -2.91 -30.23
CA GLU A 204 -11.88 -1.92 -30.89
C GLU A 204 -11.15 -0.60 -31.18
N GLN A 205 -10.12 -0.26 -30.40
CA GLN A 205 -9.30 0.94 -30.63
C GLN A 205 -8.27 0.76 -31.75
N MET A 206 -8.12 -0.44 -32.31
CA MET A 206 -7.17 -0.75 -33.37
C MET A 206 -7.92 -1.06 -34.67
N ASP A 207 -8.14 -0.05 -35.51
CA ASP A 207 -8.51 -0.27 -36.90
C ASP A 207 -7.24 -0.69 -37.68
N VAL A 208 -7.21 -1.96 -38.10
CA VAL A 208 -6.17 -2.51 -39.00
C VAL A 208 -6.75 -2.65 -40.40
#